data_AF-A0A1F3LDY6-F1
#
_entry.id   AF-A0A1F3LDY6-F1
#
_cell.length_a   1.000
_cell.length_b   1.000
_cell.length_c   1.000
_cell.angle_alpha   90.00
_cell.angle_beta   90.00
_cell.angle_gamma   90.00
#
_symmetry.space_group_name_H-M   'P 1'
#
loop_
_entity.id
_entity.type
_entity.pdbx_description
1 polymer ?
#
loop_
_entity_poly.entity_id
_entity_poly.type
_entity_poly.pdbx_seq_one_letter_code
_entity_poly.pdbx_strand_id
1 'polypeptide(L)'
;MRKIYFAVALLFILISVNAQNVTSVSNGNWLNPMTWSCMCIPVPGYTASSITINHQVVMDTSMVLPSGSITIGATGILSDDVSGRDLYVSGGTLINNGLLDIRYLYAQTGSVTNNDSIHLKSLASLVTFTNNGNIYIPDSMFLNGNFTNNGIINVGTFYNESIFHNYGAIVNADSITNAGAFTNYPDSWMEVDSMTNTGILINDGTISYYAFTNFGNYTNNNLITFFDFTNIGSFSNNDSLIGTGSFFNVGNFTNVFGSKLLIGDSFLNADTLGFHGYFLNDGYVYVGNNWYNTDTIAGTAGSFIVQNLTGNEGIMMGSFDFCDLTPPAIAPFIDYNIGTIEAGITYCTNTSISETIFKQIEIYPNPVNDVLYLNDNTNSVSAIEIFDFLGKKIFAEMKINNSMNVSTLESGCYFIKITTKDGTVRMERFVKE
;
A
#
# COMPACT_ATOMS: atom_id res chain seq x y z
N MET A 1 -64.37 63.61 -22.23
CA MET A 1 -63.10 63.00 -21.81
C MET A 1 -63.34 61.53 -21.47
N ARG A 2 -63.02 60.60 -22.39
CA ARG A 2 -63.05 59.15 -22.13
C ARG A 2 -61.62 58.70 -21.84
N LYS A 3 -61.37 58.17 -20.64
CA LYS A 3 -60.05 57.65 -20.24
C LYS A 3 -59.86 56.26 -20.85
N ILE A 4 -58.79 56.10 -21.63
CA ILE A 4 -58.31 54.82 -22.17
C ILE A 4 -57.32 54.27 -21.14
N TYR A 5 -57.58 53.06 -20.63
CA TYR A 5 -56.64 52.34 -19.78
C TYR A 5 -55.81 51.40 -20.65
N PHE A 6 -54.49 51.64 -20.72
CA PHE A 6 -53.53 50.71 -21.31
C PHE A 6 -53.24 49.61 -20.29
N ALA A 7 -53.66 48.38 -20.58
CA ALA A 7 -53.21 47.20 -19.84
C ALA A 7 -51.89 46.73 -20.45
N VAL A 8 -50.80 46.86 -19.69
CA VAL A 8 -49.52 46.23 -20.02
C VAL A 8 -49.62 44.77 -19.61
N ALA A 9 -49.71 43.86 -20.59
CA ALA A 9 -49.60 42.44 -20.35
C ALA A 9 -48.12 42.10 -20.09
N LEU A 10 -47.77 41.78 -18.83
CA LEU A 10 -46.49 41.15 -18.51
C LEU A 10 -46.50 39.73 -19.08
N LEU A 11 -45.75 39.52 -20.15
CA LEU A 11 -45.51 38.21 -20.73
C LEU A 11 -44.50 37.48 -19.84
N PHE A 12 -44.97 36.62 -18.93
CA PHE A 12 -44.10 35.64 -18.27
C PHE A 12 -43.72 34.57 -19.29
N ILE A 13 -42.54 34.73 -19.89
CA ILE A 13 -41.91 33.66 -20.68
C ILE A 13 -41.43 32.63 -19.66
N LEU A 14 -42.17 31.52 -19.54
CA LEU A 14 -41.68 30.29 -18.94
C LEU A 14 -40.55 29.76 -19.85
N ILE A 15 -39.33 30.20 -19.59
CA ILE A 15 -38.13 29.59 -20.17
C ILE A 15 -37.97 28.25 -19.47
N SER A 16 -38.42 27.18 -20.11
CA SER A 16 -37.98 25.84 -19.78
C SER A 16 -36.48 25.78 -20.01
N VAL A 17 -35.67 25.95 -18.96
CA VAL A 17 -34.23 25.73 -19.04
C VAL A 17 -34.04 24.21 -19.12
N ASN A 18 -34.03 23.67 -20.33
CA ASN A 18 -33.59 22.30 -20.52
C ASN A 18 -32.09 22.25 -20.21
N ALA A 19 -31.70 21.33 -19.34
CA ALA A 19 -30.30 21.12 -18.98
C ALA A 19 -29.50 20.79 -20.24
N GLN A 20 -28.55 21.66 -20.60
CA GLN A 20 -27.77 21.58 -21.84
C GLN A 20 -26.35 21.08 -21.58
N ASN A 21 -25.64 20.72 -22.65
CA ASN A 21 -24.21 20.44 -22.57
C ASN A 21 -23.46 21.77 -22.58
N VAL A 22 -22.66 22.03 -21.55
CA VAL A 22 -21.88 23.26 -21.41
C VAL A 22 -20.40 22.93 -21.51
N THR A 23 -19.64 23.75 -22.22
CA THR A 23 -18.19 23.57 -22.42
C THR A 23 -17.46 24.84 -22.04
N SER A 24 -16.29 24.73 -21.41
CA SER A 24 -15.41 25.89 -21.20
C SER A 24 -14.87 26.38 -22.55
N VAL A 25 -14.93 27.67 -22.84
CA VAL A 25 -14.44 28.28 -24.10
C VAL A 25 -13.17 29.12 -23.92
N SER A 26 -12.78 29.40 -22.68
CA SER A 26 -11.57 30.12 -22.34
C SER A 26 -11.15 29.80 -20.90
N ASN A 27 -9.93 30.18 -20.53
CA ASN A 27 -9.51 30.16 -19.14
C ASN A 27 -10.33 31.18 -18.33
N GLY A 28 -10.66 30.87 -17.07
CA GLY A 28 -11.30 31.84 -16.18
C GLY A 28 -11.98 31.20 -14.97
N ASN A 29 -12.66 32.04 -14.21
CA ASN A 29 -13.38 31.60 -13.01
C ASN A 29 -14.68 30.87 -13.35
N TRP A 30 -15.08 29.92 -12.52
CA TRP A 30 -16.32 29.17 -12.69
C TRP A 30 -17.56 30.07 -12.76
N LEU A 31 -17.67 31.07 -11.87
CA LEU A 31 -18.83 31.97 -11.84
C LEU A 31 -18.81 33.05 -12.93
N ASN A 32 -17.81 33.10 -13.82
CA ASN A 32 -17.78 34.02 -14.95
C ASN A 32 -18.56 33.45 -16.15
N PRO A 33 -19.68 34.05 -16.59
CA PRO A 33 -20.44 33.57 -17.74
C PRO A 33 -19.63 33.50 -19.05
N MET A 34 -18.57 34.32 -19.18
CA MET A 34 -17.70 34.35 -20.37
C MET A 34 -16.77 33.12 -20.48
N THR A 35 -16.62 32.36 -19.40
CA THR A 35 -15.84 31.12 -19.39
C THR A 35 -16.56 30.00 -20.13
N TRP A 36 -17.88 30.10 -20.35
CA TRP A 36 -18.74 29.00 -20.77
C TRP A 36 -19.44 29.25 -22.11
N SER A 37 -19.59 28.20 -22.91
CA SER A 37 -20.25 28.26 -24.23
C SER A 37 -21.72 28.68 -24.19
N CYS A 38 -22.40 28.49 -23.07
CA CYS A 38 -23.77 28.94 -22.88
C CYS A 38 -23.92 30.43 -22.57
N MET A 39 -22.81 31.16 -22.36
CA MET A 39 -22.83 32.54 -21.85
C MET A 39 -23.60 32.65 -20.53
N CYS A 40 -23.49 31.62 -19.68
CA CYS A 40 -24.23 31.43 -18.45
C CYS A 40 -23.32 30.81 -17.38
N ILE A 41 -23.75 30.78 -16.12
CA ILE A 41 -23.07 30.03 -15.06
C ILE A 41 -23.63 28.60 -15.06
N PRO A 42 -22.82 27.57 -15.33
CA PRO A 42 -23.28 26.19 -15.28
C PRO A 42 -23.51 25.78 -13.82
N VAL A 43 -24.71 25.26 -13.57
CA VAL A 43 -25.13 24.66 -12.32
C VAL A 43 -25.36 23.17 -12.62
N PRO A 44 -24.50 22.27 -12.14
CA PRO A 44 -24.61 20.85 -12.44
C PRO A 44 -25.99 20.29 -12.07
N GLY A 45 -26.64 19.60 -13.00
CA GLY A 45 -27.95 18.99 -12.81
C GLY A 45 -29.15 19.92 -12.98
N TYR A 46 -28.93 21.24 -13.11
CA TYR A 46 -29.99 22.24 -13.28
C TYR A 46 -29.87 22.97 -14.62
N THR A 47 -28.87 23.83 -14.77
CA THR A 47 -28.66 24.57 -16.03
C THR A 47 -27.77 23.80 -17.00
N ALA A 48 -27.03 22.79 -16.51
CA ALA A 48 -26.19 21.93 -17.32
C ALA A 48 -26.39 20.45 -16.96
N SER A 49 -26.66 19.60 -17.95
CA SER A 49 -26.74 18.14 -17.79
C SER A 49 -25.36 17.51 -17.90
N SER A 50 -24.46 18.13 -18.66
CA SER A 50 -23.04 17.80 -18.71
C SER A 50 -22.20 19.07 -18.83
N ILE A 51 -21.06 19.10 -18.14
CA ILE A 51 -20.09 20.20 -18.17
C ILE A 51 -18.75 19.63 -18.58
N THR A 52 -18.17 20.14 -19.67
CA THR A 52 -16.84 19.73 -20.14
C THR A 52 -15.84 20.87 -20.01
N ILE A 53 -14.73 20.61 -19.33
CA ILE A 53 -13.67 21.57 -19.04
C ILE A 53 -12.45 21.20 -19.88
N ASN A 54 -12.14 22.01 -20.89
CA ASN A 54 -11.00 21.85 -21.80
C ASN A 54 -9.93 22.95 -21.62
N HIS A 55 -10.21 23.91 -20.74
CA HIS A 55 -9.37 25.06 -20.41
C HIS A 55 -9.07 25.06 -18.91
N GLN A 56 -8.28 26.01 -18.43
CA GLN A 56 -8.08 26.22 -16.99
C GLN A 56 -9.27 26.96 -16.38
N VAL A 57 -10.06 26.24 -15.58
CA VAL A 57 -11.20 26.79 -14.84
C VAL A 57 -10.86 26.82 -13.35
N VAL A 58 -10.96 28.01 -12.75
CA VAL A 58 -10.72 28.22 -11.32
C VAL A 58 -12.06 28.25 -10.59
N MET A 59 -12.23 27.41 -9.57
CA MET A 59 -13.38 27.45 -8.67
C MET A 59 -13.26 28.68 -7.77
N ASP A 60 -14.18 29.64 -7.92
CA ASP A 60 -14.32 30.79 -7.02
C ASP A 60 -15.45 30.60 -5.99
N THR A 61 -16.07 29.42 -6.00
CA THR A 61 -16.99 28.92 -4.97
C THR A 61 -16.88 27.40 -4.85
N SER A 62 -17.05 26.85 -3.65
CA SER A 62 -17.25 25.40 -3.49
C SER A 62 -18.55 24.99 -4.18
N MET A 63 -18.62 23.76 -4.67
CA MET A 63 -19.73 23.32 -5.51
C MET A 63 -20.23 21.93 -5.14
N VAL A 64 -21.48 21.67 -5.50
CA VAL A 64 -22.14 20.38 -5.38
C VAL A 64 -22.47 19.85 -6.76
N LEU A 65 -22.24 18.57 -6.98
CA LEU A 65 -22.60 17.80 -8.17
C LEU A 65 -23.74 16.83 -7.82
N PRO A 66 -25.00 17.29 -7.76
CA PRO A 66 -26.13 16.47 -7.34
C PRO A 66 -26.63 15.52 -8.43
N SER A 67 -26.41 15.86 -9.70
CA SER A 67 -26.72 15.03 -10.87
C SER A 67 -25.98 15.57 -12.10
N GLY A 68 -26.12 14.90 -13.24
CA GLY A 68 -25.37 15.24 -14.45
C GLY A 68 -23.89 14.84 -14.35
N SER A 69 -23.05 15.45 -15.18
CA SER A 69 -21.61 15.17 -15.17
C SER A 69 -20.73 16.40 -15.24
N ILE A 70 -19.55 16.28 -14.63
CA ILE A 70 -18.40 17.16 -14.88
C ILE A 70 -17.30 16.30 -15.49
N THR A 71 -16.84 16.66 -16.68
CA THR A 71 -15.73 16.02 -17.37
C THR A 71 -14.59 17.02 -17.54
N ILE A 72 -13.47 16.78 -16.89
CA ILE A 72 -12.22 17.49 -17.18
C ILE A 72 -11.58 16.77 -18.37
N GLY A 73 -11.41 17.47 -19.48
CA GLY A 73 -10.78 16.97 -20.69
C GLY A 73 -9.27 16.83 -20.53
N ALA A 74 -8.60 16.22 -21.51
CA ALA A 74 -7.16 15.93 -21.45
C ALA A 74 -6.27 17.17 -21.29
N THR A 75 -6.72 18.33 -21.76
CA THR A 75 -6.03 19.63 -21.57
C THR A 75 -6.68 20.50 -20.50
N GLY A 76 -7.75 19.99 -19.87
CA GLY A 76 -8.54 20.71 -18.88
C GLY A 76 -7.86 20.73 -17.52
N ILE A 77 -8.05 21.84 -16.82
CA ILE A 77 -7.66 21.97 -15.42
C ILE A 77 -8.87 22.52 -14.67
N LEU A 78 -9.29 21.82 -13.62
CA LEU A 78 -10.21 22.35 -12.62
C LEU A 78 -9.43 22.55 -11.33
N SER A 79 -9.15 23.81 -11.01
CA SER A 79 -8.34 24.19 -9.85
C SER A 79 -9.14 25.02 -8.85
N ASP A 80 -8.75 25.06 -7.58
CA ASP A 80 -9.30 26.02 -6.63
C ASP A 80 -8.61 27.39 -6.64
N ASP A 81 -9.20 28.35 -5.94
CA ASP A 81 -8.59 29.66 -5.69
C ASP A 81 -7.79 29.67 -4.37
N VAL A 82 -7.15 30.81 -4.07
CA VAL A 82 -6.29 30.99 -2.88
C VAL A 82 -6.96 30.70 -1.53
N SER A 83 -8.29 30.61 -1.47
CA SER A 83 -9.01 30.31 -0.23
C SER A 83 -9.27 28.81 -0.04
N GLY A 84 -8.93 27.98 -1.03
CA GLY A 84 -9.26 26.56 -1.07
C GLY A 84 -10.73 26.31 -1.37
N ARG A 85 -11.02 25.34 -2.23
CA ARG A 85 -12.40 25.01 -2.62
C ARG A 85 -12.67 23.53 -2.62
N ASP A 86 -13.93 23.22 -2.38
CA ASP A 86 -14.37 21.86 -2.16
C ASP A 86 -15.38 21.45 -3.24
N LEU A 87 -15.35 20.18 -3.61
CA LEU A 87 -16.30 19.55 -4.51
C LEU A 87 -17.03 18.44 -3.76
N TYR A 88 -18.36 18.51 -3.75
CA TYR A 88 -19.22 17.49 -3.17
C TYR A 88 -20.02 16.76 -4.27
N VAL A 89 -19.72 15.49 -4.52
CA VAL A 89 -20.46 14.64 -5.45
C VAL A 89 -21.58 13.93 -4.70
N SER A 90 -22.84 14.27 -5.03
CA SER A 90 -24.04 13.81 -4.33
C SER A 90 -25.09 13.22 -5.28
N GLY A 91 -24.62 12.61 -6.38
CA GLY A 91 -25.45 11.87 -7.32
C GLY A 91 -24.99 11.94 -8.78
N GLY A 92 -24.13 12.91 -9.13
CA GLY A 92 -23.58 13.01 -10.48
C GLY A 92 -22.30 12.19 -10.71
N THR A 93 -21.72 12.37 -11.90
CA THR A 93 -20.52 11.65 -12.33
C THR A 93 -19.38 12.63 -12.59
N LEU A 94 -18.25 12.44 -11.91
CA LEU A 94 -17.02 13.20 -12.12
C LEU A 94 -16.02 12.36 -12.92
N ILE A 95 -15.59 12.87 -14.07
CA ILE A 95 -14.56 12.22 -14.91
C ILE A 95 -13.40 13.19 -15.06
N ASN A 96 -12.24 12.85 -14.52
CA ASN A 96 -11.02 13.61 -14.70
C ASN A 96 -10.12 12.95 -15.75
N ASN A 97 -9.89 13.59 -16.89
CA ASN A 97 -8.89 13.18 -17.87
C ASN A 97 -7.70 14.14 -17.95
N GLY A 98 -7.68 15.19 -17.14
CA GLY A 98 -6.60 16.19 -17.06
C GLY A 98 -6.20 16.40 -15.61
N LEU A 99 -6.25 17.65 -15.13
CA LEU A 99 -5.91 17.97 -13.74
C LEU A 99 -7.12 18.42 -12.94
N LEU A 100 -7.38 17.75 -11.82
CA LEU A 100 -8.23 18.24 -10.73
C LEU A 100 -7.33 18.62 -9.55
N ASP A 101 -7.28 19.89 -9.19
CA ASP A 101 -6.40 20.41 -8.13
C ASP A 101 -7.19 21.30 -7.16
N ILE A 102 -7.74 20.69 -6.11
CA ILE A 102 -8.69 21.35 -5.22
C ILE A 102 -8.46 20.93 -3.77
N ARG A 103 -8.95 21.69 -2.79
CA ARG A 103 -8.77 21.36 -1.38
C ARG A 103 -9.38 20.01 -0.98
N TYR A 104 -10.70 19.86 -1.08
CA TYR A 104 -11.39 18.65 -0.62
C TYR A 104 -12.36 18.09 -1.66
N LEU A 105 -12.36 16.76 -1.80
CA LEU A 105 -13.38 16.02 -2.53
C LEU A 105 -14.14 15.13 -1.57
N TYR A 106 -15.47 15.31 -1.51
CA TYR A 106 -16.38 14.38 -0.85
C TYR A 106 -17.30 13.76 -1.88
N ALA A 107 -17.23 12.44 -2.07
CA ALA A 107 -18.11 11.71 -2.97
C ALA A 107 -19.01 10.78 -2.18
N GLN A 108 -20.29 11.15 -2.03
CA GLN A 108 -21.25 10.38 -1.24
C GLN A 108 -22.09 9.43 -2.09
N THR A 109 -22.57 9.90 -3.24
CA THR A 109 -23.35 9.11 -4.20
C THR A 109 -22.96 9.53 -5.62
N GLY A 110 -23.16 8.65 -6.60
CA GLY A 110 -22.69 8.85 -7.97
C GLY A 110 -21.42 8.05 -8.25
N SER A 111 -20.50 8.60 -9.03
CA SER A 111 -19.23 7.96 -9.38
C SER A 111 -18.11 8.96 -9.65
N VAL A 112 -16.88 8.51 -9.43
CA VAL A 112 -15.67 9.28 -9.76
C VAL A 112 -14.70 8.41 -10.55
N THR A 113 -14.22 8.92 -11.68
CA THR A 113 -13.15 8.31 -12.47
C THR A 113 -12.02 9.31 -12.63
N ASN A 114 -10.81 8.92 -12.23
CA ASN A 114 -9.58 9.63 -12.55
C ASN A 114 -8.81 8.86 -13.63
N ASN A 115 -8.47 9.52 -14.73
CA ASN A 115 -7.65 8.98 -15.81
C ASN A 115 -6.30 9.69 -15.96
N ASP A 116 -6.08 10.77 -15.22
CA ASP A 116 -4.83 11.53 -15.21
C ASP A 116 -4.53 11.97 -13.78
N SER A 117 -4.57 13.25 -13.43
CA SER A 117 -3.99 13.72 -12.17
C SER A 117 -5.01 14.37 -11.24
N ILE A 118 -5.07 13.89 -9.99
CA ILE A 118 -5.84 14.49 -8.89
C ILE A 118 -4.87 14.93 -7.80
N HIS A 119 -4.91 16.20 -7.44
CA HIS A 119 -4.29 16.74 -6.25
C HIS A 119 -5.38 17.20 -5.29
N LEU A 120 -5.38 16.63 -4.09
CA LEU A 120 -6.30 17.01 -3.02
C LEU A 120 -5.53 17.19 -1.74
N LYS A 121 -6.07 17.98 -0.82
CA LYS A 121 -5.62 17.90 0.58
C LYS A 121 -6.14 16.62 1.23
N SER A 122 -7.45 16.37 1.11
CA SER A 122 -8.11 15.17 1.66
C SER A 122 -9.24 14.67 0.74
N LEU A 123 -9.50 13.36 0.80
CA LEU A 123 -10.58 12.69 0.07
C LEU A 123 -11.46 11.91 1.04
N ALA A 124 -12.78 12.01 0.87
CA ALA A 124 -13.74 11.06 1.44
C ALA A 124 -14.61 10.48 0.31
N SER A 125 -14.63 9.15 0.15
CA SER A 125 -15.39 8.50 -0.92
C SER A 125 -16.22 7.33 -0.40
N LEU A 126 -17.52 7.40 -0.64
CA LEU A 126 -18.52 6.35 -0.38
C LEU A 126 -19.06 5.76 -1.70
N VAL A 127 -18.47 6.13 -2.83
CA VAL A 127 -18.90 5.74 -4.17
C VAL A 127 -17.93 4.75 -4.81
N THR A 128 -18.33 4.18 -5.94
CA THR A 128 -17.38 3.56 -6.87
C THR A 128 -16.41 4.62 -7.39
N PHE A 129 -15.15 4.49 -7.00
CA PHE A 129 -14.06 5.37 -7.42
C PHE A 129 -13.04 4.54 -8.21
N THR A 130 -12.72 4.97 -9.43
CA THR A 130 -11.67 4.35 -10.25
C THR A 130 -10.54 5.33 -10.48
N ASN A 131 -9.32 4.95 -10.09
CA ASN A 131 -8.10 5.67 -10.40
C ASN A 131 -7.29 4.91 -11.46
N ASN A 132 -7.06 5.52 -12.62
CA ASN A 132 -6.18 5.04 -13.68
C ASN A 132 -4.92 5.91 -13.84
N GLY A 133 -4.81 7.00 -13.08
CA GLY A 133 -3.68 7.93 -13.15
C GLY A 133 -3.06 8.19 -11.76
N ASN A 134 -2.70 9.44 -11.49
CA ASN A 134 -2.02 9.84 -10.27
C ASN A 134 -2.98 10.51 -9.29
N ILE A 135 -2.92 10.09 -8.02
CA ILE A 135 -3.59 10.74 -6.90
C ILE A 135 -2.52 11.17 -5.90
N TYR A 136 -2.55 12.45 -5.50
CA TYR A 136 -1.72 12.99 -4.44
C TYR A 136 -2.59 13.58 -3.33
N ILE A 137 -2.48 13.02 -2.12
CA ILE A 137 -3.28 13.36 -0.93
C ILE A 137 -2.38 13.38 0.31
N PRO A 138 -1.71 14.50 0.64
CA PRO A 138 -0.73 14.52 1.71
C PRO A 138 -1.31 14.39 3.13
N ASP A 139 -2.63 14.60 3.30
CA ASP A 139 -3.29 14.54 4.61
C ASP A 139 -4.00 13.20 4.79
N SER A 140 -5.28 13.11 4.40
CA SER A 140 -6.12 11.94 4.74
C SER A 140 -7.03 11.50 3.60
N MET A 141 -7.09 10.19 3.36
CA MET A 141 -8.05 9.53 2.48
C MET A 141 -8.95 8.56 3.27
N PHE A 142 -10.27 8.78 3.23
CA PHE A 142 -11.28 7.91 3.84
C PHE A 142 -12.14 7.24 2.77
N LEU A 143 -12.24 5.92 2.82
CA LEU A 143 -12.95 5.12 1.83
C LEU A 143 -14.00 4.22 2.50
N ASN A 144 -15.27 4.43 2.14
CA ASN A 144 -16.40 3.60 2.53
C ASN A 144 -17.30 3.29 1.31
N GLY A 145 -16.64 3.05 0.18
CA GLY A 145 -17.21 2.59 -1.09
C GLY A 145 -16.15 1.84 -1.88
N ASN A 146 -16.54 1.22 -3.00
CA ASN A 146 -15.61 0.43 -3.80
C ASN A 146 -14.56 1.32 -4.46
N PHE A 147 -13.29 1.06 -4.18
CA PHE A 147 -12.18 1.81 -4.77
C PHE A 147 -11.29 0.88 -5.59
N THR A 148 -11.02 1.26 -6.85
CA THR A 148 -10.09 0.55 -7.74
C THR A 148 -8.94 1.47 -8.09
N ASN A 149 -7.71 1.07 -7.75
CA ASN A 149 -6.49 1.75 -8.13
C ASN A 149 -5.73 0.96 -9.21
N ASN A 150 -5.68 1.47 -10.42
CA ASN A 150 -4.83 1.00 -11.53
C ASN A 150 -3.60 1.88 -11.74
N GLY A 151 -3.52 3.04 -11.08
CA GLY A 151 -2.44 4.00 -11.20
C GLY A 151 -1.64 4.14 -9.90
N ILE A 152 -1.24 5.36 -9.57
CA ILE A 152 -0.42 5.65 -8.38
C ILE A 152 -1.23 6.47 -7.39
N ILE A 153 -1.16 6.08 -6.13
CA ILE A 153 -1.67 6.84 -4.99
C ILE A 153 -0.50 7.19 -4.09
N ASN A 154 -0.23 8.48 -3.94
CA ASN A 154 0.63 9.02 -2.90
C ASN A 154 -0.26 9.64 -1.83
N VAL A 155 -0.26 9.04 -0.64
CA VAL A 155 -1.19 9.41 0.44
C VAL A 155 -0.46 9.49 1.77
N GLY A 156 -0.78 10.46 2.62
CA GLY A 156 -0.28 10.49 4.00
C GLY A 156 -0.95 9.41 4.83
N THR A 157 -2.21 9.64 5.21
CA THR A 157 -3.02 8.67 5.96
C THR A 157 -4.17 8.12 5.11
N PHE A 158 -4.42 6.83 5.24
CA PHE A 158 -5.45 6.10 4.52
C PHE A 158 -6.29 5.26 5.47
N TYR A 159 -7.62 5.34 5.35
CA TYR A 159 -8.54 4.50 6.08
C TYR A 159 -9.59 3.88 5.14
N ASN A 160 -9.58 2.54 5.06
CA ASN A 160 -10.52 1.76 4.26
C ASN A 160 -11.52 1.00 5.16
N GLU A 161 -12.81 1.26 4.98
CA GLU A 161 -13.93 0.53 5.61
C GLU A 161 -14.69 -0.38 4.63
N SER A 162 -14.33 -0.38 3.34
CA SER A 162 -15.06 -1.09 2.29
C SER A 162 -14.11 -1.91 1.42
N ILE A 163 -14.40 -2.03 0.11
CA ILE A 163 -13.60 -2.82 -0.82
C ILE A 163 -12.56 -1.94 -1.51
N PHE A 164 -11.29 -2.29 -1.36
CA PHE A 164 -10.16 -1.67 -2.04
C PHE A 164 -9.41 -2.69 -2.91
N HIS A 165 -9.30 -2.40 -4.20
CA HIS A 165 -8.52 -3.18 -5.15
C HIS A 165 -7.31 -2.36 -5.61
N ASN A 166 -6.10 -2.84 -5.30
CA ASN A 166 -4.85 -2.26 -5.79
C ASN A 166 -4.27 -3.09 -6.94
N TYR A 167 -4.32 -2.58 -8.16
CA TYR A 167 -3.60 -3.09 -9.32
C TYR A 167 -2.35 -2.26 -9.64
N GLY A 168 -2.20 -1.08 -9.03
CA GLY A 168 -1.08 -0.16 -9.26
C GLY A 168 -0.18 0.00 -8.03
N ALA A 169 0.09 1.25 -7.67
CA ALA A 169 1.04 1.61 -6.61
C ALA A 169 0.39 2.40 -5.48
N ILE A 170 0.77 2.12 -4.24
CA ILE A 170 0.53 3.00 -3.08
C ILE A 170 1.88 3.35 -2.46
N VAL A 171 2.17 4.65 -2.34
CA VAL A 171 3.50 5.16 -2.03
C VAL A 171 3.44 6.22 -0.94
N ASN A 172 4.53 6.34 -0.18
CA ASN A 172 4.68 7.33 0.89
C ASN A 172 3.56 7.31 1.94
N ALA A 173 2.91 6.15 2.13
CA ALA A 173 1.85 6.02 3.12
C ALA A 173 2.43 6.01 4.52
N ASP A 174 2.22 7.10 5.27
CA ASP A 174 2.59 7.20 6.68
C ASP A 174 1.76 6.19 7.51
N SER A 175 0.44 6.20 7.31
CA SER A 175 -0.45 5.30 8.06
C SER A 175 -1.59 4.76 7.22
N ILE A 176 -1.73 3.43 7.18
CA ILE A 176 -2.84 2.72 6.55
C ILE A 176 -3.62 1.97 7.63
N THR A 177 -4.91 2.24 7.74
CA THR A 177 -5.84 1.40 8.50
C THR A 177 -6.81 0.71 7.54
N ASN A 178 -6.87 -0.62 7.61
CA ASN A 178 -7.82 -1.42 6.84
C ASN A 178 -8.82 -2.12 7.76
N ALA A 179 -10.08 -1.65 7.77
CA ALA A 179 -11.21 -2.29 8.41
C ALA A 179 -12.10 -3.06 7.42
N GLY A 180 -12.00 -2.77 6.13
CA GLY A 180 -12.73 -3.44 5.05
C GLY A 180 -11.99 -4.63 4.42
N ALA A 181 -12.23 -4.85 3.13
CA ALA A 181 -11.52 -5.83 2.32
C ALA A 181 -10.50 -5.10 1.43
N PHE A 182 -9.22 -5.46 1.56
CA PHE A 182 -8.13 -4.92 0.77
C PHE A 182 -7.46 -6.05 -0.01
N THR A 183 -7.32 -5.90 -1.32
CA THR A 183 -6.55 -6.82 -2.17
C THR A 183 -5.47 -6.08 -2.94
N ASN A 184 -4.21 -6.46 -2.69
CA ASN A 184 -3.05 -6.06 -3.47
C ASN A 184 -2.78 -7.12 -4.54
N TYR A 185 -3.06 -6.82 -5.80
CA TYR A 185 -3.05 -7.78 -6.91
C TYR A 185 -1.64 -8.10 -7.41
N PRO A 186 -1.45 -9.11 -8.27
CA PRO A 186 -0.15 -9.37 -8.90
C PRO A 186 0.42 -8.12 -9.60
N ASP A 187 1.75 -8.01 -9.59
CA ASP A 187 2.53 -6.89 -10.13
C ASP A 187 2.28 -5.51 -9.49
N SER A 188 1.35 -5.41 -8.53
CA SER A 188 1.11 -4.21 -7.73
C SER A 188 2.07 -4.13 -6.55
N TRP A 189 2.30 -2.91 -6.05
CA TRP A 189 3.19 -2.71 -4.92
C TRP A 189 2.71 -1.64 -3.94
N MET A 190 3.11 -1.78 -2.67
CA MET A 190 2.82 -0.83 -1.60
C MET A 190 4.05 -0.57 -0.74
N GLU A 191 4.29 0.70 -0.42
CA GLU A 191 5.23 1.12 0.63
C GLU A 191 4.46 1.89 1.70
N VAL A 192 4.51 1.35 2.92
CA VAL A 192 3.77 1.86 4.06
C VAL A 192 4.68 1.90 5.27
N ASP A 193 4.72 3.03 5.95
CA ASP A 193 5.39 3.12 7.25
C ASP A 193 4.61 2.27 8.25
N SER A 194 3.43 2.72 8.68
CA SER A 194 2.62 2.01 9.67
C SER A 194 1.32 1.46 9.09
N MET A 195 1.07 0.15 9.20
CA MET A 195 -0.21 -0.44 8.79
C MET A 195 -0.90 -1.21 9.92
N THR A 196 -2.19 -0.92 10.10
CA THR A 196 -3.10 -1.68 10.97
C THR A 196 -4.19 -2.35 10.13
N ASN A 197 -4.31 -3.67 10.23
CA ASN A 197 -5.38 -4.44 9.60
C ASN A 197 -6.36 -4.98 10.65
N THR A 198 -7.62 -4.57 10.61
CA THR A 198 -8.72 -5.15 11.40
C THR A 198 -9.73 -5.92 10.53
N GLY A 199 -9.68 -5.74 9.21
CA GLY A 199 -10.53 -6.39 8.23
C GLY A 199 -9.89 -7.60 7.54
N ILE A 200 -10.10 -7.71 6.23
CA ILE A 200 -9.52 -8.75 5.37
C ILE A 200 -8.44 -8.11 4.49
N LEU A 201 -7.25 -8.71 4.46
CA LEU A 201 -6.18 -8.33 3.56
C LEU A 201 -5.67 -9.52 2.78
N ILE A 202 -5.50 -9.34 1.47
CA ILE A 202 -4.88 -10.33 0.58
C ILE A 202 -3.75 -9.65 -0.18
N ASN A 203 -2.56 -10.23 -0.11
CA ASN A 203 -1.40 -9.78 -0.88
C ASN A 203 -1.00 -10.82 -1.93
N ASP A 204 -1.24 -10.53 -3.19
CA ASP A 204 -0.72 -11.24 -4.36
C ASP A 204 0.44 -10.48 -5.03
N GLY A 205 0.67 -9.22 -4.64
CA GLY A 205 1.74 -8.34 -5.12
C GLY A 205 2.92 -8.25 -4.14
N THR A 206 3.58 -7.09 -4.08
CA THR A 206 4.66 -6.82 -3.12
C THR A 206 4.25 -5.76 -2.11
N ILE A 207 4.49 -5.98 -0.82
CA ILE A 207 4.25 -4.95 0.20
C ILE A 207 5.48 -4.78 1.08
N SER A 208 5.85 -3.53 1.36
CA SER A 208 6.84 -3.18 2.37
C SER A 208 6.18 -2.42 3.50
N TYR A 209 6.34 -2.97 4.71
CA TYR A 209 5.96 -2.33 5.96
C TYR A 209 7.21 -1.83 6.69
N TYR A 210 7.12 -0.69 7.36
CA TYR A 210 8.03 -0.43 8.47
C TYR A 210 7.49 -1.10 9.73
N ALA A 211 6.29 -0.72 10.18
CA ALA A 211 5.59 -1.35 11.29
C ALA A 211 4.24 -1.92 10.84
N PHE A 212 3.96 -3.17 11.21
CA PHE A 212 2.71 -3.83 10.87
C PHE A 212 2.01 -4.42 12.09
N THR A 213 0.69 -4.21 12.19
CA THR A 213 -0.18 -4.85 13.19
C THR A 213 -1.42 -5.46 12.53
N ASN A 214 -1.62 -6.77 12.73
CA ASN A 214 -2.81 -7.49 12.27
C ASN A 214 -3.72 -7.90 13.43
N PHE A 215 -4.95 -7.41 13.43
CA PHE A 215 -6.07 -7.90 14.24
C PHE A 215 -7.06 -8.75 13.43
N GLY A 216 -7.08 -8.57 12.11
CA GLY A 216 -8.02 -9.21 11.20
C GLY A 216 -7.49 -10.49 10.56
N ASN A 217 -7.92 -10.75 9.32
CA ASN A 217 -7.47 -11.86 8.51
C ASN A 217 -6.51 -11.37 7.43
N TYR A 218 -5.34 -11.98 7.31
CA TYR A 218 -4.38 -11.66 6.27
C TYR A 218 -3.83 -12.93 5.60
N THR A 219 -4.04 -13.04 4.29
CA THR A 219 -3.35 -14.00 3.43
C THR A 219 -2.25 -13.33 2.62
N ASN A 220 -1.01 -13.80 2.77
CA ASN A 220 0.11 -13.43 1.92
C ASN A 220 0.42 -14.53 0.91
N ASN A 221 0.33 -14.22 -0.38
CA ASN A 221 0.61 -15.12 -1.50
C ASN A 221 1.90 -14.76 -2.27
N ASN A 222 2.61 -13.72 -1.84
CA ASN A 222 3.82 -13.24 -2.52
C ASN A 222 4.76 -12.57 -1.48
N LEU A 223 5.44 -11.48 -1.82
CA LEU A 223 6.47 -10.89 -0.98
C LEU A 223 5.92 -9.83 -0.01
N ILE A 224 6.25 -9.99 1.27
CA ILE A 224 6.18 -8.94 2.28
C ILE A 224 7.57 -8.69 2.85
N THR A 225 7.97 -7.42 2.92
CA THR A 225 9.09 -6.97 3.76
C THR A 225 8.59 -6.21 4.98
N PHE A 226 9.28 -6.33 6.11
CA PHE A 226 8.93 -5.61 7.34
C PHE A 226 10.14 -5.17 8.16
N PHE A 227 9.98 -4.14 8.99
CA PHE A 227 10.89 -3.91 10.12
C PHE A 227 10.31 -4.60 11.36
N ASP A 228 9.16 -4.15 11.87
CA ASP A 228 8.46 -4.78 13.00
C ASP A 228 7.10 -5.37 12.58
N PHE A 229 6.79 -6.55 13.10
CA PHE A 229 5.58 -7.29 12.73
C PHE A 229 4.86 -7.83 13.96
N THR A 230 3.59 -7.47 14.12
CA THR A 230 2.72 -7.96 15.19
C THR A 230 1.47 -8.64 14.61
N ASN A 231 1.27 -9.92 14.93
CA ASN A 231 0.06 -10.65 14.60
C ASN A 231 -0.76 -10.98 15.85
N ILE A 232 -1.99 -10.49 15.90
CA ILE A 232 -2.99 -10.74 16.94
C ILE A 232 -4.18 -11.51 16.34
N GLY A 233 -4.46 -11.29 15.06
CA GLY A 233 -5.52 -11.95 14.30
C GLY A 233 -5.09 -13.28 13.67
N SER A 234 -5.60 -13.53 12.47
CA SER A 234 -5.25 -14.68 11.64
C SER A 234 -4.33 -14.27 10.49
N PHE A 235 -3.22 -14.97 10.33
CA PHE A 235 -2.26 -14.75 9.25
C PHE A 235 -1.87 -16.07 8.57
N SER A 236 -1.89 -16.10 7.24
CA SER A 236 -1.39 -17.21 6.43
C SER A 236 -0.29 -16.71 5.50
N ASN A 237 0.94 -17.18 5.70
CA ASN A 237 2.03 -17.01 4.76
C ASN A 237 2.10 -18.18 3.78
N ASN A 238 1.87 -17.90 2.51
CA ASN A 238 1.96 -18.86 1.42
C ASN A 238 3.20 -18.65 0.53
N ASP A 239 3.98 -17.58 0.76
CA ASP A 239 5.22 -17.30 0.03
C ASP A 239 6.28 -16.72 0.97
N SER A 240 6.62 -15.43 0.92
CA SER A 240 7.81 -14.89 1.60
C SER A 240 7.50 -13.69 2.50
N LEU A 241 7.88 -13.81 3.77
CA LEU A 241 7.95 -12.71 4.74
C LEU A 241 9.42 -12.49 5.11
N ILE A 242 9.93 -11.28 4.91
CA ILE A 242 11.34 -10.97 5.14
C ILE A 242 11.45 -9.71 6.01
N GLY A 243 11.87 -9.91 7.24
CA GLY A 243 11.98 -8.90 8.28
C GLY A 243 13.41 -8.57 8.66
N THR A 244 13.65 -7.33 9.06
CA THR A 244 14.93 -6.93 9.69
C THR A 244 14.82 -6.67 11.19
N GLY A 245 13.62 -6.40 11.70
CA GLY A 245 13.35 -6.23 13.12
C GLY A 245 12.63 -7.43 13.73
N SER A 246 11.79 -7.17 14.73
CA SER A 246 11.20 -8.19 15.58
C SER A 246 9.86 -8.70 15.06
N PHE A 247 9.57 -9.95 15.38
CA PHE A 247 8.33 -10.61 15.02
C PHE A 247 7.60 -11.09 16.26
N PHE A 248 6.36 -10.64 16.43
CA PHE A 248 5.52 -10.95 17.57
C PHE A 248 4.21 -11.59 17.13
N ASN A 249 3.93 -12.80 17.61
CA ASN A 249 2.67 -13.48 17.41
C ASN A 249 1.97 -13.73 18.75
N VAL A 250 0.71 -13.31 18.83
CA VAL A 250 -0.25 -13.66 19.89
C VAL A 250 -1.58 -14.13 19.32
N GLY A 251 -1.65 -14.32 18.00
CA GLY A 251 -2.82 -14.83 17.29
C GLY A 251 -2.54 -16.16 16.59
N ASN A 252 -3.31 -16.42 15.54
CA ASN A 252 -3.11 -17.58 14.68
C ASN A 252 -2.19 -17.21 13.52
N PHE A 253 -1.03 -17.85 13.43
CA PHE A 253 -0.11 -17.69 12.31
C PHE A 253 0.15 -19.04 11.66
N THR A 254 0.08 -19.10 10.33
CA THR A 254 0.44 -20.28 9.54
C THR A 254 1.53 -19.93 8.53
N ASN A 255 2.67 -20.60 8.63
CA ASN A 255 3.72 -20.61 7.62
C ASN A 255 3.60 -21.90 6.81
N VAL A 256 3.03 -21.83 5.61
CA VAL A 256 2.69 -23.01 4.80
C VAL A 256 3.95 -23.70 4.25
N PHE A 257 3.86 -24.98 3.93
CA PHE A 257 4.94 -25.70 3.24
C PHE A 257 5.46 -24.95 2.00
N GLY A 258 6.78 -24.80 1.91
CA GLY A 258 7.47 -24.06 0.84
C GLY A 258 7.57 -22.54 1.06
N SER A 259 6.83 -21.98 2.02
CA SER A 259 6.90 -20.57 2.39
C SER A 259 8.11 -20.27 3.29
N LYS A 260 8.54 -19.00 3.32
CA LYS A 260 9.69 -18.50 4.08
C LYS A 260 9.27 -17.37 5.00
N LEU A 261 9.73 -17.42 6.25
CA LEU A 261 9.70 -16.33 7.20
C LEU A 261 11.12 -16.07 7.70
N LEU A 262 11.71 -14.96 7.31
CA LEU A 262 13.04 -14.54 7.76
C LEU A 262 12.87 -13.38 8.74
N ILE A 263 13.39 -13.51 9.94
CA ILE A 263 13.31 -12.50 11.00
C ILE A 263 14.73 -12.08 11.33
N GLY A 264 15.03 -10.79 11.15
CA GLY A 264 16.37 -10.25 11.37
C GLY A 264 16.76 -10.11 12.84
N ASP A 265 15.77 -9.93 13.73
CA ASP A 265 15.98 -9.80 15.18
C ASP A 265 15.29 -10.96 15.93
N SER A 266 14.39 -10.66 16.87
CA SER A 266 13.86 -11.64 17.82
C SER A 266 12.45 -12.09 17.44
N PHE A 267 12.15 -13.35 17.75
CA PHE A 267 10.83 -13.96 17.59
C PHE A 267 10.19 -14.19 18.96
N LEU A 268 8.92 -13.80 19.09
CA LEU A 268 8.10 -14.13 20.25
C LEU A 268 6.75 -14.70 19.80
N ASN A 269 6.44 -15.91 20.24
CA ASN A 269 5.09 -16.47 20.22
C ASN A 269 4.57 -16.51 21.66
N ALA A 270 3.54 -15.71 21.97
CA ALA A 270 3.09 -15.55 23.34
C ALA A 270 1.58 -15.74 23.54
N ASP A 271 1.25 -16.26 24.72
CA ASP A 271 -0.09 -16.21 25.30
C ASP A 271 -0.28 -14.87 26.02
N THR A 272 -1.47 -14.31 25.92
CA THR A 272 -1.87 -13.12 26.67
C THR A 272 -3.24 -13.34 27.29
N LEU A 273 -3.64 -12.52 28.27
CA LEU A 273 -4.91 -12.65 29.00
C LEU A 273 -6.18 -12.70 28.11
N GLY A 274 -6.08 -12.38 26.82
CA GLY A 274 -7.20 -12.42 25.88
C GLY A 274 -6.91 -13.07 24.52
N PHE A 275 -5.69 -13.55 24.26
CA PHE A 275 -5.31 -14.13 22.97
C PHE A 275 -4.31 -15.28 23.15
N HIS A 276 -4.49 -16.34 22.38
CA HIS A 276 -3.61 -17.52 22.37
C HIS A 276 -2.67 -17.45 21.17
N GLY A 277 -1.37 -17.50 21.44
CA GLY A 277 -0.31 -17.52 20.43
C GLY A 277 -0.19 -18.91 19.81
N TYR A 278 -0.88 -19.13 18.69
CA TYR A 278 -0.77 -20.37 17.92
C TYR A 278 0.02 -20.12 16.64
N PHE A 279 1.16 -20.76 16.51
CA PHE A 279 2.04 -20.63 15.35
C PHE A 279 2.29 -22.01 14.72
N LEU A 280 1.72 -22.23 13.54
CA LEU A 280 1.92 -23.42 12.73
C LEU A 280 3.03 -23.18 11.72
N ASN A 281 4.11 -23.97 11.78
CA ASN A 281 5.21 -23.93 10.84
C ASN A 281 5.34 -25.24 10.05
N ASP A 282 4.96 -25.19 8.78
CA ASP A 282 5.29 -26.23 7.79
C ASP A 282 6.30 -25.74 6.73
N GLY A 283 6.66 -24.45 6.77
CA GLY A 283 7.65 -23.81 5.91
C GLY A 283 9.04 -23.69 6.55
N TYR A 284 9.80 -22.69 6.10
CA TYR A 284 11.10 -22.34 6.63
C TYR A 284 11.03 -21.07 7.46
N VAL A 285 11.55 -21.11 8.70
CA VAL A 285 11.67 -19.94 9.58
C VAL A 285 13.13 -19.74 9.97
N TYR A 286 13.64 -18.53 9.78
CA TYR A 286 14.94 -18.08 10.27
C TYR A 286 14.75 -16.96 11.29
N VAL A 287 15.47 -17.04 12.41
CA VAL A 287 15.47 -16.02 13.46
C VAL A 287 16.89 -15.59 13.76
N GLY A 288 17.19 -14.33 13.44
CA GLY A 288 18.52 -13.74 13.50
C GLY A 288 19.06 -13.45 14.91
N ASN A 289 18.19 -13.48 15.93
CA ASN A 289 18.56 -13.28 17.32
C ASN A 289 17.88 -14.32 18.22
N ASN A 290 17.04 -13.91 19.18
CA ASN A 290 16.46 -14.80 20.17
C ASN A 290 15.09 -15.33 19.73
N TRP A 291 14.77 -16.56 20.12
CA TRP A 291 13.48 -17.19 19.88
C TRP A 291 12.81 -17.55 21.21
N TYR A 292 11.59 -17.08 21.42
CA TYR A 292 10.80 -17.37 22.61
C TYR A 292 9.42 -17.89 22.24
N ASN A 293 9.03 -18.99 22.86
CA ASN A 293 7.68 -19.54 22.81
C ASN A 293 7.12 -19.70 24.23
N THR A 294 6.01 -19.04 24.51
CA THR A 294 5.26 -19.19 25.77
C THR A 294 3.86 -19.77 25.56
N ASP A 295 3.53 -20.19 24.34
CA ASP A 295 2.25 -20.82 23.98
C ASP A 295 2.50 -21.95 22.97
N THR A 296 1.81 -22.01 21.83
CA THR A 296 1.79 -23.21 20.99
C THR A 296 2.53 -22.99 19.68
N ILE A 297 3.58 -23.79 19.47
CA ILE A 297 4.27 -23.96 18.19
C ILE A 297 3.95 -25.36 17.68
N ALA A 298 3.38 -25.45 16.48
CA ALA A 298 3.00 -26.69 15.84
C ALA A 298 3.65 -26.82 14.45
N GLY A 299 3.74 -28.05 13.94
CA GLY A 299 4.21 -28.28 12.57
C GLY A 299 4.34 -29.76 12.25
N THR A 300 4.28 -30.11 10.96
CA THR A 300 4.40 -31.49 10.47
C THR A 300 5.64 -31.70 9.62
N ALA A 301 6.16 -30.65 8.99
CA ALA A 301 7.33 -30.74 8.10
C ALA A 301 8.21 -29.48 8.05
N GLY A 302 7.90 -28.45 8.85
CA GLY A 302 8.62 -27.18 8.82
C GLY A 302 9.99 -27.23 9.48
N SER A 303 10.70 -26.10 9.41
CA SER A 303 12.00 -25.93 10.07
C SER A 303 12.15 -24.56 10.71
N PHE A 304 12.86 -24.52 11.83
CA PHE A 304 13.34 -23.31 12.48
C PHE A 304 14.88 -23.30 12.50
N ILE A 305 15.49 -22.15 12.23
CA ILE A 305 16.89 -21.87 12.50
C ILE A 305 16.99 -20.63 13.38
N VAL A 306 17.62 -20.76 14.54
CA VAL A 306 17.77 -19.68 15.53
C VAL A 306 19.26 -19.44 15.80
N GLN A 307 19.70 -18.18 15.73
CA GLN A 307 21.11 -17.83 15.87
C GLN A 307 21.60 -17.72 17.32
N ASN A 308 20.71 -17.38 18.25
CA ASN A 308 21.06 -17.07 19.63
C ASN A 308 20.07 -17.77 20.59
N LEU A 309 19.76 -17.14 21.73
CA LEU A 309 19.04 -17.79 22.82
C LEU A 309 17.68 -18.36 22.39
N THR A 310 17.43 -19.60 22.80
CA THR A 310 16.12 -20.27 22.62
C THR A 310 15.42 -20.52 23.95
N GLY A 311 14.15 -20.12 24.04
CA GLY A 311 13.32 -20.28 25.23
C GLY A 311 11.97 -20.93 24.90
N ASN A 312 11.65 -22.04 25.56
CA ASN A 312 10.34 -22.67 25.48
C ASN A 312 9.70 -22.81 26.87
N GLU A 313 8.64 -22.04 27.09
CA GLU A 313 7.74 -22.15 28.24
C GLU A 313 6.38 -22.77 27.86
N GLY A 314 6.08 -22.85 26.56
CA GLY A 314 4.84 -23.38 26.03
C GLY A 314 4.92 -24.83 25.53
N ILE A 315 4.24 -25.10 24.42
CA ILE A 315 4.15 -26.41 23.77
C ILE A 315 4.80 -26.35 22.39
N MET A 316 5.73 -27.25 22.12
CA MET A 316 6.21 -27.59 20.78
C MET A 316 5.63 -28.96 20.40
N MET A 317 4.78 -29.00 19.37
CA MET A 317 4.06 -30.21 18.97
C MET A 317 4.17 -30.54 17.48
N GLY A 318 4.09 -31.84 17.18
CA GLY A 318 4.22 -32.39 15.84
C GLY A 318 5.64 -32.88 15.52
N SER A 319 6.11 -32.64 14.30
CA SER A 319 7.31 -33.27 13.73
C SER A 319 8.17 -32.35 12.88
N PHE A 320 8.28 -31.07 13.26
CA PHE A 320 9.17 -30.12 12.59
C PHE A 320 10.61 -30.20 13.10
N ASP A 321 11.54 -29.65 12.33
CA ASP A 321 12.96 -29.59 12.65
C ASP A 321 13.31 -28.27 13.36
N PHE A 322 14.10 -28.34 14.43
CA PHE A 322 14.51 -27.17 15.20
C PHE A 322 16.04 -27.10 15.32
N CYS A 323 16.65 -26.14 14.62
CA CYS A 323 18.08 -25.84 14.71
C CYS A 323 18.32 -24.65 15.64
N ASP A 324 18.74 -24.92 16.88
CA ASP A 324 19.43 -23.93 17.70
C ASP A 324 20.93 -23.95 17.34
N LEU A 325 21.53 -22.79 17.05
CA LEU A 325 22.95 -22.67 16.75
C LEU A 325 23.84 -22.44 18.00
N THR A 326 23.23 -22.17 19.14
CA THR A 326 23.87 -22.08 20.45
C THR A 326 23.36 -23.14 21.45
N PRO A 327 23.11 -24.41 21.05
CA PRO A 327 22.37 -25.34 21.88
C PRO A 327 23.17 -25.75 23.13
N PRO A 328 22.50 -26.09 24.25
CA PRO A 328 23.16 -26.76 25.35
C PRO A 328 23.75 -28.12 24.92
N ALA A 329 24.77 -28.60 25.64
CA ALA A 329 25.45 -29.86 25.28
C ALA A 329 24.58 -31.12 25.41
N ILE A 330 23.39 -31.01 26.00
CA ILE A 330 22.48 -32.12 26.29
C ILE A 330 21.06 -31.73 25.84
N ALA A 331 20.31 -32.72 25.36
CA ALA A 331 18.89 -32.57 25.03
C ALA A 331 18.10 -31.94 26.20
N PRO A 332 17.11 -31.07 25.93
CA PRO A 332 16.42 -30.89 24.65
C PRO A 332 17.04 -29.92 23.63
N PHE A 333 18.33 -29.54 23.73
CA PHE A 333 18.97 -28.62 22.74
C PHE A 333 18.23 -27.29 22.54
N ILE A 334 17.50 -26.87 23.58
CA ILE A 334 16.88 -25.56 23.78
C ILE A 334 17.54 -24.97 25.02
N ASP A 335 18.03 -23.73 24.98
CA ASP A 335 18.80 -23.12 26.08
C ASP A 335 18.01 -23.10 27.39
N TYR A 336 16.74 -22.70 27.31
CA TYR A 336 15.83 -22.66 28.44
C TYR A 336 14.51 -23.35 28.08
N ASN A 337 14.27 -24.52 28.66
CA ASN A 337 13.01 -25.25 28.47
C ASN A 337 12.35 -25.59 29.81
N ILE A 338 11.20 -24.97 30.06
CA ILE A 338 10.25 -25.37 31.12
C ILE A 338 8.90 -25.81 30.55
N GLY A 339 8.74 -25.72 29.22
CA GLY A 339 7.58 -26.17 28.48
C GLY A 339 7.62 -27.64 28.07
N THR A 340 6.64 -28.03 27.24
CA THR A 340 6.51 -29.38 26.67
C THR A 340 7.06 -29.41 25.25
N ILE A 341 7.77 -30.49 24.93
CA ILE A 341 8.27 -30.77 23.58
C ILE A 341 7.87 -32.19 23.22
N GLU A 342 7.14 -32.35 22.12
CA GLU A 342 6.77 -33.67 21.62
C GLU A 342 7.96 -34.43 21.01
N ALA A 343 7.90 -35.76 21.08
CA ALA A 343 8.98 -36.64 20.63
C ALA A 343 9.23 -36.59 19.11
N GLY A 344 8.31 -36.02 18.33
CA GLY A 344 8.46 -35.86 16.90
C GLY A 344 9.38 -34.70 16.51
N ILE A 345 9.66 -33.76 17.41
CA ILE A 345 10.57 -32.64 17.14
C ILE A 345 11.99 -33.17 17.00
N THR A 346 12.64 -32.80 15.89
CA THR A 346 14.04 -33.18 15.64
C THR A 346 14.96 -31.97 15.76
N TYR A 347 16.24 -32.24 16.01
CA TYR A 347 17.24 -31.18 16.20
C TYR A 347 18.40 -31.37 15.25
N CYS A 348 18.96 -30.25 14.84
CA CYS A 348 20.08 -30.24 13.92
C CYS A 348 21.34 -30.74 14.64
N THR A 349 21.95 -31.80 14.12
CA THR A 349 23.22 -32.31 14.66
C THR A 349 24.34 -31.42 14.16
N ASN A 350 25.00 -30.68 15.07
CA ASN A 350 26.07 -29.72 14.79
C ASN A 350 26.86 -30.03 13.51
N THR A 351 26.52 -29.30 12.45
CA THR A 351 27.33 -29.17 11.25
C THR A 351 27.33 -27.72 10.82
N SER A 352 28.51 -27.14 11.00
CA SER A 352 28.89 -25.77 10.67
C SER A 352 28.61 -25.42 9.21
N ILE A 353 27.47 -24.81 8.89
CA ILE A 353 27.20 -24.09 7.63
C ILE A 353 25.97 -23.18 7.89
N SER A 354 25.92 -21.86 7.70
CA SER A 354 26.89 -20.77 7.52
C SER A 354 26.19 -19.51 8.03
N GLU A 355 26.64 -19.01 9.18
CA GLU A 355 26.20 -17.77 9.84
C GLU A 355 26.64 -16.49 9.11
N THR A 356 27.07 -16.58 7.84
CA THR A 356 28.04 -15.63 7.30
C THR A 356 27.57 -14.91 6.03
N ILE A 357 26.50 -15.36 5.35
CA ILE A 357 26.16 -14.84 4.02
C ILE A 357 25.37 -13.53 4.05
N PHE A 358 24.32 -13.43 4.87
CA PHE A 358 23.40 -12.29 4.80
C PHE A 358 23.84 -11.04 5.57
N LYS A 359 24.67 -11.20 6.60
CA LYS A 359 25.31 -10.08 7.31
C LYS A 359 26.47 -9.44 6.51
N GLN A 360 26.77 -9.99 5.33
CA GLN A 360 27.93 -9.60 4.51
C GLN A 360 27.57 -8.95 3.18
N ILE A 361 26.27 -8.82 2.87
CA ILE A 361 25.80 -8.11 1.68
C ILE A 361 25.34 -6.71 2.06
N GLU A 362 26.05 -5.69 1.62
CA GLU A 362 25.79 -4.28 1.92
C GLU A 362 25.75 -3.46 0.62
N ILE A 363 24.78 -2.56 0.49
CA ILE A 363 24.75 -1.57 -0.60
C ILE A 363 25.22 -0.21 -0.09
N TYR A 364 26.09 0.45 -0.83
CA TYR A 364 26.64 1.76 -0.45
C TYR A 364 27.21 2.50 -1.67
N PRO A 365 27.36 3.83 -1.62
CA PRO A 365 26.78 4.70 -0.61
C PRO A 365 25.25 4.78 -0.79
N ASN A 366 24.54 5.07 0.29
CA ASN A 366 23.13 5.40 0.27
C ASN A 366 22.94 6.62 1.19
N PRO A 367 22.67 7.83 0.67
CA PRO A 367 22.38 8.16 -0.73
C PRO A 367 23.55 7.97 -1.72
N VAL A 368 23.24 7.75 -3.00
CA VAL A 368 24.19 7.51 -4.09
C VAL A 368 24.12 8.62 -5.14
N ASN A 369 25.29 9.02 -5.68
CA ASN A 369 25.37 9.95 -6.80
C ASN A 369 25.49 9.18 -8.13
N ASP A 370 26.61 8.50 -8.39
CA ASP A 370 26.85 7.91 -9.72
C ASP A 370 27.00 6.39 -9.72
N VAL A 371 27.59 5.81 -8.68
CA VAL A 371 27.93 4.39 -8.62
C VAL A 371 27.48 3.81 -7.28
N LEU A 372 26.60 2.82 -7.35
CA LEU A 372 26.15 2.03 -6.21
C LEU A 372 27.01 0.77 -6.12
N TYR A 373 27.70 0.58 -5.01
CA TYR A 373 28.50 -0.58 -4.71
C TYR A 373 27.68 -1.61 -3.95
N LEU A 374 27.96 -2.87 -4.26
CA LEU A 374 27.48 -4.03 -3.53
C LEU A 374 28.69 -4.70 -2.91
N ASN A 375 28.83 -4.62 -1.59
CA ASN A 375 29.71 -5.53 -0.88
C ASN A 375 29.06 -6.90 -0.92
N ASP A 376 29.68 -7.89 -1.56
CA ASP A 376 29.29 -9.30 -1.43
C ASP A 376 30.54 -10.08 -1.04
N ASN A 377 30.85 -10.09 0.26
CA ASN A 377 32.04 -10.80 0.76
C ASN A 377 31.95 -12.33 0.55
N THR A 378 30.77 -12.85 0.19
CA THR A 378 30.51 -14.28 0.02
C THR A 378 30.45 -14.77 -1.41
N ASN A 379 30.48 -13.86 -2.40
CA ASN A 379 30.19 -14.16 -3.80
C ASN A 379 28.91 -15.00 -3.97
N SER A 380 27.91 -14.75 -3.14
CA SER A 380 26.65 -15.50 -3.10
C SER A 380 25.59 -14.92 -4.02
N VAL A 381 25.75 -13.68 -4.49
CA VAL A 381 24.76 -13.02 -5.33
C VAL A 381 24.79 -13.58 -6.76
N SER A 382 23.62 -13.94 -7.28
CA SER A 382 23.40 -14.50 -8.61
C SER A 382 22.77 -13.50 -9.58
N ALA A 383 21.94 -12.57 -9.09
CA ALA A 383 21.35 -11.53 -9.92
C ALA A 383 21.04 -10.28 -9.11
N ILE A 384 21.10 -9.14 -9.77
CA ILE A 384 20.58 -7.87 -9.27
C ILE A 384 19.61 -7.26 -10.26
N GLU A 385 18.50 -6.74 -9.75
CA GLU A 385 17.52 -5.96 -10.51
C GLU A 385 17.28 -4.63 -9.78
N ILE A 386 17.20 -3.51 -10.50
CA ILE A 386 16.79 -2.20 -9.94
C ILE A 386 15.43 -1.83 -10.50
N PHE A 387 14.57 -1.36 -9.62
CA PHE A 387 13.23 -0.88 -9.92
C PHE A 387 13.15 0.60 -9.55
N ASP A 388 12.45 1.40 -10.35
CA ASP A 388 12.02 2.73 -9.88
C ASP A 388 11.00 2.59 -8.75
N PHE A 389 10.71 3.73 -8.14
CA PHE A 389 9.56 3.92 -7.28
C PHE A 389 8.21 3.61 -7.94
N LEU A 390 8.13 3.14 -9.20
CA LEU A 390 6.88 2.67 -9.80
C LEU A 390 6.84 1.15 -9.97
N GLY A 391 7.88 0.44 -9.51
CA GLY A 391 8.03 -1.01 -9.69
C GLY A 391 8.42 -1.39 -11.12
N LYS A 392 8.69 -0.42 -12.00
CA LYS A 392 9.22 -0.70 -13.34
C LYS A 392 10.69 -1.05 -13.20
N LYS A 393 11.05 -2.20 -13.73
CA LYS A 393 12.44 -2.66 -13.84
C LYS A 393 13.23 -1.73 -14.74
N ILE A 394 14.20 -1.03 -14.18
CA ILE A 394 15.09 -0.11 -14.89
C ILE A 394 16.41 -0.78 -15.22
N PHE A 395 16.85 -1.72 -14.39
CA PHE A 395 18.12 -2.41 -14.56
C PHE A 395 17.99 -3.89 -14.19
N ALA A 396 18.73 -4.75 -14.90
CA ALA A 396 18.88 -6.15 -14.55
C ALA A 396 20.22 -6.68 -15.05
N GLU A 397 21.02 -7.25 -14.15
CA GLU A 397 22.27 -7.94 -14.49
C GLU A 397 22.36 -9.30 -13.76
N MET A 398 22.75 -10.32 -14.53
CA MET A 398 22.98 -11.69 -14.02
C MET A 398 24.44 -11.93 -13.60
N LYS A 399 25.33 -10.94 -13.74
CA LYS A 399 26.75 -11.07 -13.40
C LYS A 399 27.28 -9.73 -12.90
N ILE A 400 27.58 -9.65 -11.61
CA ILE A 400 27.84 -8.38 -10.93
C ILE A 400 29.34 -8.15 -10.84
N ASN A 401 29.77 -6.95 -11.21
CA ASN A 401 31.12 -6.44 -10.94
C ASN A 401 31.11 -5.58 -9.65
N ASN A 402 30.62 -6.11 -8.52
CA ASN A 402 30.43 -5.47 -7.19
C ASN A 402 30.04 -3.97 -7.16
N SER A 403 29.53 -3.43 -8.25
CA SER A 403 29.27 -2.02 -8.50
C SER A 403 28.36 -1.88 -9.72
N MET A 404 27.51 -0.87 -9.70
CA MET A 404 26.55 -0.57 -10.74
C MET A 404 26.54 0.92 -10.99
N ASN A 405 26.58 1.29 -12.27
CA ASN A 405 26.45 2.69 -12.65
C ASN A 405 24.97 3.08 -12.62
N VAL A 406 24.64 4.02 -11.73
CA VAL A 406 23.31 4.59 -11.54
C VAL A 406 23.25 6.07 -11.93
N SER A 407 24.29 6.61 -12.58
CA SER A 407 24.37 8.02 -12.99
C SER A 407 23.26 8.44 -13.97
N THR A 408 22.69 7.49 -14.71
CA THR A 408 21.59 7.74 -15.65
C THR A 408 20.22 7.78 -14.99
N LEU A 409 20.13 7.40 -13.70
CA LEU A 409 18.88 7.47 -12.93
C LEU A 409 18.62 8.92 -12.54
N GLU A 410 17.36 9.35 -12.62
CA GLU A 410 16.95 10.65 -12.05
C GLU A 410 17.00 10.60 -10.52
N SER A 411 17.21 11.75 -9.88
CA SER A 411 17.19 11.85 -8.42
C SER A 411 15.86 11.34 -7.86
N GLY A 412 15.91 10.43 -6.89
CA GLY A 412 14.72 9.77 -6.37
C GLY A 412 14.99 8.47 -5.61
N CYS A 413 13.93 7.83 -5.13
CA CYS A 413 14.01 6.53 -4.45
C CYS A 413 13.95 5.38 -5.46
N TYR A 414 14.78 4.37 -5.23
CA TYR A 414 14.86 3.16 -6.04
C TYR A 414 14.97 1.94 -5.13
N PHE A 415 14.60 0.78 -5.68
CA PHE A 415 14.72 -0.50 -4.99
C PHE A 415 15.66 -1.42 -5.75
N ILE A 416 16.57 -2.04 -5.01
CA ILE A 416 17.46 -3.08 -5.52
C ILE A 416 16.99 -4.43 -5.01
N LYS A 417 16.70 -5.34 -5.94
CA LYS A 417 16.45 -6.76 -5.68
C LYS A 417 17.73 -7.53 -5.86
N ILE A 418 18.17 -8.19 -4.81
CA ILE A 418 19.37 -9.01 -4.76
C ILE A 418 18.89 -10.46 -4.68
N THR A 419 19.20 -11.26 -5.70
CA THR A 419 18.92 -12.70 -5.71
C THR A 419 20.23 -13.43 -5.51
N THR A 420 20.28 -14.40 -4.61
CA THR A 420 21.46 -15.23 -4.33
C THR A 420 21.42 -16.56 -5.10
N LYS A 421 22.54 -17.28 -5.14
CA LYS A 421 22.70 -18.55 -5.88
C LYS A 421 21.83 -19.68 -5.35
N ASP A 422 21.45 -19.61 -4.08
CA ASP A 422 20.52 -20.53 -3.42
C ASP A 422 19.04 -20.15 -3.67
N GLY A 423 18.78 -19.09 -4.44
CA GLY A 423 17.43 -18.61 -4.78
C GLY A 423 16.79 -17.73 -3.71
N THR A 424 17.51 -17.30 -2.69
CA THR A 424 17.02 -16.29 -1.73
C THR A 424 16.97 -14.92 -2.38
N VAL A 425 15.97 -14.11 -2.01
CA VAL A 425 15.73 -12.76 -2.57
C VAL A 425 15.70 -11.75 -1.42
N ARG A 426 16.43 -10.64 -1.56
CA ARG A 426 16.42 -9.50 -0.65
C ARG A 426 16.11 -8.22 -1.43
N MET A 427 15.20 -7.41 -0.92
CA MET A 427 14.92 -6.07 -1.45
C MET A 427 15.54 -5.03 -0.52
N GLU A 428 16.24 -4.06 -1.06
CA GLU A 428 16.74 -2.90 -0.31
C GLU A 428 16.40 -1.59 -1.03
N ARG A 429 16.20 -0.53 -0.24
CA ARG A 429 15.92 0.82 -0.75
C ARG A 429 17.21 1.62 -0.82
N PHE A 430 17.44 2.34 -1.91
CA PHE A 430 18.49 3.36 -1.99
C PHE A 430 17.97 4.66 -2.60
N VAL A 431 18.60 5.77 -2.22
CA VAL A 431 18.25 7.12 -2.68
C VAL A 431 19.30 7.61 -3.66
N LYS A 432 18.89 8.03 -4.86
CA LYS A 432 19.72 8.71 -5.87
C LYS A 432 19.63 10.22 -5.66
N GLU A 433 20.78 10.88 -5.54
CA GLU A 433 20.89 12.36 -5.47
C GLU A 433 21.00 13.01 -6.84
#